data_AF-A0A967SFI7-F1
#
_entry.id   AF-A0A967SFI7-F1
#
_cell.length_a   1.000
_cell.length_b   1.000
_cell.length_c   1.000
_cell.angle_alpha   90.00
_cell.angle_beta   90.00
_cell.angle_gamma   90.00
#
_symmetry.space_group_name_H-M   'P 1'
#
loop_
_entity.id
_entity.type
_entity.pdbx_description
1 polymer ?
#
loop_
_entity_poly.entity_id
_entity_poly.type
_entity_poly.pdbx_seq_one_letter_code
_entity_poly.pdbx_strand_id
1 'polypeptide(L)'
;MIPAGQGNEAGVAYALRVLTMADVEVHRAEARFTMDGVSFPAGSWVIPMRQPWAGFANTMLEIQRYPDLREYPGGPPQRPYDVTAHTLGYLLDFEAVAVDGPLDVALSEPISVPGFAFELPEHLRGEGAPRIAMYKSWQEPMPEGWQRWVFDQHELAYDTLHDADIQGGALAEYDVLLFQAQGARSILEGFAPGRVPPEYSGGLGSGGASAVAAFVRGGGRVVAVEEATDFVRDLFDLEVRDATASLPTTDFYIPGSILRLELEAESE
;
A
#
# COMPACT_ATOMS: atom_id res chain seq x y z
N MET A 1 19.51 -11.34 6.45
CA MET A 1 19.69 -11.82 5.06
C MET A 1 18.45 -11.46 4.26
N ILE A 2 18.60 -11.07 3.00
CA ILE A 2 17.47 -10.94 2.06
C ILE A 2 17.73 -11.94 0.93
N PRO A 3 16.95 -13.04 0.79
CA PRO A 3 17.20 -14.04 -0.24
C PRO A 3 17.07 -13.43 -1.65
N ALA A 4 17.90 -13.87 -2.60
CA ALA A 4 17.73 -13.49 -4.00
C ALA A 4 16.46 -14.12 -4.63
N GLY A 5 15.96 -13.50 -5.70
CA GLY A 5 14.78 -14.01 -6.43
C GLY A 5 13.44 -13.76 -5.73
N GLN A 6 13.33 -12.66 -4.97
CA GLN A 6 12.06 -12.22 -4.37
C GLN A 6 11.06 -11.81 -5.45
N GLY A 7 9.76 -11.97 -5.18
CA GLY A 7 8.70 -11.54 -6.11
C GLY A 7 8.69 -10.03 -6.37
N ASN A 8 9.00 -9.22 -5.36
CA ASN A 8 9.09 -7.76 -5.48
C ASN A 8 10.54 -7.26 -5.50
N GLU A 9 11.24 -7.44 -6.63
CA GLU A 9 12.63 -6.97 -6.78
C GLU A 9 12.75 -5.44 -6.66
N ALA A 10 11.75 -4.68 -7.09
CA ALA A 10 11.73 -3.22 -6.94
C ALA A 10 11.67 -2.81 -5.45
N GLY A 11 10.85 -3.51 -4.66
CA GLY A 11 10.78 -3.35 -3.21
C GLY A 11 12.11 -3.65 -2.53
N VAL A 12 12.76 -4.75 -2.92
CA VAL A 12 14.13 -5.06 -2.44
C VAL A 12 15.11 -3.95 -2.83
N ALA A 13 15.15 -3.52 -4.09
CA ALA A 13 16.05 -2.47 -4.54
C ALA A 13 15.85 -1.15 -3.76
N TYR A 14 14.60 -0.79 -3.49
CA TYR A 14 14.28 0.38 -2.66
C TYR A 14 14.75 0.20 -1.21
N ALA A 15 14.53 -0.97 -0.61
CA ALA A 15 15.01 -1.27 0.75
C ALA A 15 16.55 -1.20 0.85
N LEU A 16 17.27 -1.74 -0.14
CA LEU A 16 18.71 -1.64 -0.22
C LEU A 16 19.17 -0.19 -0.32
N ARG A 17 18.46 0.63 -1.11
CA ARG A 17 18.71 2.07 -1.17
C ARG A 17 18.51 2.75 0.18
N VAL A 18 17.42 2.45 0.89
CA VAL A 18 17.16 3.01 2.23
C VAL A 18 18.27 2.66 3.20
N LEU A 19 18.68 1.38 3.26
CA LEU A 19 19.74 0.92 4.15
C LEU A 19 21.09 1.59 3.84
N THR A 20 21.49 1.58 2.56
CA THR A 20 22.78 2.15 2.15
C THR A 20 22.83 3.67 2.22
N MET A 21 21.71 4.38 2.02
CA MET A 21 21.62 5.83 2.29
C MET A 21 21.82 6.17 3.76
N ALA A 22 21.53 5.24 4.66
CA ALA A 22 21.79 5.34 6.10
C ALA A 22 23.16 4.73 6.48
N ASP A 23 24.07 4.59 5.52
CA ASP A 23 25.42 4.03 5.65
C ASP A 23 25.49 2.56 6.09
N VAL A 24 24.36 1.83 6.09
CA VAL A 24 24.38 0.39 6.38
C VAL A 24 25.15 -0.34 5.29
N GLU A 25 26.21 -1.05 5.70
CA GLU A 25 26.97 -1.94 4.82
C GLU A 25 26.10 -3.12 4.41
N VAL A 26 25.92 -3.27 3.10
CA VAL A 26 25.21 -4.37 2.48
C VAL A 26 26.12 -5.03 1.45
N HIS A 27 26.19 -6.36 1.49
CA HIS A 27 27.00 -7.16 0.59
C HIS A 27 26.13 -8.12 -0.21
N ARG A 28 26.68 -8.65 -1.30
CA ARG A 28 26.08 -9.72 -2.08
C ARG A 28 26.85 -11.02 -1.88
N ALA A 29 26.16 -12.12 -1.61
CA ALA A 29 26.77 -13.44 -1.52
C ALA A 29 27.17 -13.95 -2.91
N GLU A 30 28.42 -14.39 -3.06
CA GLU A 30 28.94 -14.85 -4.36
C GLU A 30 28.50 -16.29 -4.71
N ALA A 31 28.13 -17.08 -3.70
CA ALA A 31 27.69 -18.46 -3.85
C ALA A 31 26.47 -18.75 -2.98
N ARG A 32 25.82 -19.89 -3.24
CA ARG A 32 24.79 -20.42 -2.34
C ARG A 32 25.41 -20.77 -0.98
N PHE A 33 24.66 -20.58 0.09
CA PHE A 33 25.10 -20.92 1.44
C PHE A 33 23.91 -21.30 2.32
N THR A 34 24.19 -21.82 3.52
CA THR A 34 23.17 -22.19 4.50
C THR A 34 23.53 -21.61 5.85
N MET A 35 22.57 -20.97 6.51
CA MET A 35 22.68 -20.48 7.89
C MET A 35 21.38 -20.77 8.62
N ASP A 36 21.48 -21.22 9.88
CA ASP A 36 20.33 -21.59 10.72
C ASP A 36 19.31 -22.50 10.04
N GLY A 37 19.78 -23.43 9.20
CA GLY A 37 18.94 -24.37 8.45
C GLY A 37 18.23 -23.76 7.23
N VAL A 38 18.39 -22.46 6.96
CA VAL A 38 17.84 -21.77 5.79
C VAL A 38 18.88 -21.73 4.66
N SER A 39 18.49 -22.14 3.45
CA SER A 39 19.35 -22.10 2.27
C SER A 39 19.14 -20.80 1.50
N PHE A 40 20.21 -20.04 1.31
CA PHE A 40 20.20 -18.78 0.57
C PHE A 40 20.85 -18.98 -0.81
N PRO A 41 20.18 -18.59 -1.92
CA PRO A 41 20.78 -18.65 -3.25
C PRO A 41 21.98 -17.72 -3.40
N ALA A 42 22.85 -18.00 -4.39
CA ALA A 42 23.86 -17.05 -4.81
C ALA A 42 23.20 -15.73 -5.24
N GLY A 43 23.81 -14.61 -4.90
CA GLY A 43 23.27 -13.28 -5.14
C GLY A 43 22.37 -12.74 -4.03
N SER A 44 22.11 -13.50 -2.96
CA SER A 44 21.37 -13.02 -1.79
C SER A 44 22.10 -11.87 -1.10
N TRP A 45 21.34 -10.93 -0.51
CA TRP A 45 21.91 -9.78 0.19
C TRP A 45 22.20 -10.11 1.65
N VAL A 46 23.41 -9.76 2.07
CA VAL A 46 23.92 -9.97 3.41
C VAL A 46 24.11 -8.61 4.06
N ILE A 47 23.47 -8.41 5.21
CA ILE A 47 23.58 -7.20 6.02
C ILE A 47 24.26 -7.63 7.32
N PRO A 48 25.59 -7.47 7.46
CA PRO A 48 26.29 -7.84 8.67
C PRO A 48 25.83 -6.97 9.84
N MET A 49 25.55 -7.55 11.01
CA MET A 49 25.19 -6.75 12.20
C MET A 49 26.41 -6.31 13.03
N ARG A 50 27.63 -6.67 12.60
CA ARG A 50 28.90 -6.23 13.20
C ARG A 50 29.40 -4.93 12.55
N GLN A 51 28.56 -3.90 12.54
CA GLN A 51 28.83 -2.58 11.98
C GLN A 51 28.17 -1.48 12.82
N PRO A 52 28.60 -0.20 12.73
CA PRO A 52 28.05 0.89 13.54
C PRO A 52 26.53 1.13 13.35
N TRP A 53 26.01 0.82 12.16
CA TRP A 53 24.63 1.13 11.76
C TRP A 53 23.66 -0.04 11.93
N ALA A 54 24.10 -1.12 12.59
CA ALA A 54 23.29 -2.31 12.82
C ALA A 54 21.96 -2.01 13.54
N GLY A 55 21.94 -1.01 14.45
CA GLY A 55 20.70 -0.59 15.12
C GLY A 55 19.64 -0.01 14.17
N PHE A 56 20.08 0.72 13.13
CA PHE A 56 19.17 1.22 12.09
C PHE A 56 18.67 0.07 11.22
N ALA A 57 19.58 -0.79 10.74
CA ALA A 57 19.21 -1.97 9.95
C ALA A 57 18.22 -2.88 10.71
N ASN A 58 18.45 -3.09 12.00
CA ASN A 58 17.54 -3.87 12.85
C ASN A 58 16.16 -3.21 12.92
N THR A 59 16.08 -1.92 13.23
CA THR A 59 14.81 -1.17 13.29
C THR A 59 14.01 -1.26 11.98
N MET A 60 14.68 -1.20 10.83
CA MET A 60 14.03 -1.22 9.52
C MET A 60 13.64 -2.62 9.04
N LEU A 61 14.34 -3.68 9.47
CA LEU A 61 14.12 -5.05 8.96
C LEU A 61 13.40 -5.97 9.94
N GLU A 62 13.52 -5.73 11.25
CA GLU A 62 12.90 -6.56 12.27
C GLU A 62 11.38 -6.37 12.29
N ILE A 63 10.66 -7.46 12.60
CA ILE A 63 9.23 -7.41 12.86
C ILE A 63 9.01 -6.70 14.20
N GLN A 64 8.59 -5.44 14.13
CA GLN A 64 8.32 -4.64 15.31
C GLN A 64 7.08 -5.14 16.07
N ARG A 65 7.20 -5.23 17.39
CA ARG A 65 6.09 -5.55 18.31
C ARG A 65 5.81 -4.33 19.16
N TYR A 66 4.78 -3.58 18.80
CA TYR A 66 4.37 -2.41 19.57
C TYR A 66 3.73 -2.83 20.90
N PRO A 67 4.19 -2.30 22.05
CA PRO A 67 3.66 -2.69 23.35
C PRO A 67 2.23 -2.17 23.58
N ASP A 68 1.44 -2.88 24.39
CA ASP A 68 0.15 -2.39 24.87
C ASP A 68 0.38 -1.34 25.98
N LEU A 69 0.55 -0.08 25.58
CA LEU A 69 0.72 1.05 26.49
C LEU A 69 -0.63 1.60 26.89
N ARG A 70 -0.90 1.72 28.19
CA ARG A 70 -2.13 2.31 28.75
C ARG A 70 -1.83 3.59 29.51
N GLU A 71 -2.76 4.54 29.54
CA GLU A 71 -2.60 5.77 30.34
C GLU A 71 -2.48 5.47 31.84
N TYR A 72 -3.14 4.40 32.30
CA TYR A 72 -3.06 3.83 33.64
C TYR A 72 -3.49 2.34 33.59
N PRO A 73 -3.21 1.52 34.63
CA PRO A 73 -3.62 0.11 34.63
C PRO A 73 -5.14 -0.07 34.41
N GLY A 74 -5.52 -0.77 33.33
CA GLY A 74 -6.92 -0.97 32.92
C GLY A 74 -7.57 0.21 32.18
N GLY A 75 -6.82 1.30 31.94
CA GLY A 75 -7.28 2.48 31.21
C GLY A 75 -7.21 2.33 29.69
N PRO A 76 -7.52 3.42 28.95
CA PRO A 76 -7.45 3.44 27.49
C PRO A 76 -5.99 3.27 27.00
N PRO A 77 -5.80 2.78 25.76
CA PRO A 77 -4.48 2.73 25.14
C PRO A 77 -3.94 4.13 24.90
N GLN A 78 -2.65 4.31 25.16
CA GLN A 78 -1.94 5.54 24.82
C GLN A 78 -1.84 5.63 23.30
N ARG A 79 -2.36 6.73 22.75
CA ARG A 79 -2.34 6.97 21.32
C ARG A 79 -0.91 7.26 20.88
N PRO A 80 -0.34 6.49 19.94
CA PRO A 80 0.89 6.91 19.28
C PRO A 80 0.63 8.22 18.54
N TYR A 81 1.68 9.04 18.41
CA TYR A 81 1.59 10.31 17.67
C TYR A 81 1.47 10.08 16.16
N ASP A 82 2.04 8.98 15.65
CA ASP A 82 2.17 8.69 14.22
C ASP A 82 2.33 7.17 13.96
N VAL A 83 3.31 6.77 13.16
CA VAL A 83 3.62 5.40 12.74
C VAL A 83 4.09 4.52 13.91
N THR A 84 3.63 3.27 13.90
CA THR A 84 3.97 2.26 14.92
C THR A 84 4.87 1.14 14.41
N ALA A 85 5.13 1.08 13.09
CA ALA A 85 6.04 0.12 12.46
C ALA A 85 6.71 0.66 11.18
N HIS A 86 7.96 0.27 10.94
CA HIS A 86 8.74 0.61 9.74
C HIS A 86 9.19 -0.62 8.94
N THR A 87 8.80 -1.83 9.35
CA THR A 87 9.29 -3.12 8.84
C THR A 87 9.27 -3.18 7.31
N LEU A 88 10.41 -2.93 6.68
CA LEU A 88 10.53 -2.77 5.23
C LEU A 88 10.13 -4.04 4.49
N GLY A 89 10.44 -5.21 5.05
CA GLY A 89 10.05 -6.49 4.45
C GLY A 89 8.52 -6.61 4.29
N TYR A 90 7.75 -6.14 5.27
CA TYR A 90 6.29 -6.14 5.16
C TYR A 90 5.76 -4.96 4.34
N LEU A 91 6.39 -3.79 4.43
CA LEU A 91 5.98 -2.60 3.68
C LEU A 91 6.18 -2.76 2.17
N LEU A 92 7.25 -3.46 1.78
CA LEU A 92 7.72 -3.59 0.40
C LEU A 92 7.62 -5.04 -0.11
N ASP A 93 6.90 -5.91 0.59
CA ASP A 93 6.62 -7.30 0.19
C ASP A 93 7.87 -8.11 -0.19
N PHE A 94 8.83 -8.19 0.73
CA PHE A 94 10.00 -9.06 0.59
C PHE A 94 10.39 -9.71 1.92
N GLU A 95 11.09 -10.84 1.83
CA GLU A 95 11.55 -11.56 3.01
C GLU A 95 12.91 -11.06 3.51
N ALA A 96 12.97 -10.70 4.80
CA ALA A 96 14.22 -10.47 5.52
C ALA A 96 14.35 -11.49 6.65
N VAL A 97 15.38 -12.33 6.60
CA VAL A 97 15.63 -13.42 7.56
C VAL A 97 16.77 -13.02 8.50
N ALA A 98 16.48 -12.88 9.78
CA ALA A 98 17.51 -12.77 10.81
C ALA A 98 18.15 -14.15 11.03
N VAL A 99 19.48 -14.19 11.01
CA VAL A 99 20.27 -15.40 11.26
C VAL A 99 21.46 -15.04 12.13
N ASP A 100 21.89 -16.00 12.95
CA ASP A 100 23.02 -15.86 13.87
C ASP A 100 24.14 -16.85 13.51
N GLY A 101 25.36 -16.49 13.87
CA GLY A 101 26.53 -17.37 13.73
C GLY A 101 27.50 -17.00 12.60
N PRO A 102 28.53 -17.83 12.38
CA PRO A 102 29.58 -17.54 11.43
C PRO A 102 29.06 -17.69 9.98
N LEU A 103 29.43 -16.72 9.15
CA LEU A 103 29.14 -16.73 7.73
C LEU A 103 30.32 -17.38 6.98
N ASP A 104 30.07 -18.52 6.33
CA ASP A 104 31.06 -19.25 5.52
C ASP A 104 30.72 -19.16 4.03
N VAL A 105 30.76 -17.94 3.49
CA VAL A 105 30.60 -17.66 2.06
C VAL A 105 31.34 -16.38 1.70
N ALA A 106 31.91 -16.34 0.50
CA ALA A 106 32.51 -15.13 -0.04
C ALA A 106 31.44 -14.06 -0.32
N LEU A 107 31.76 -12.83 0.03
CA LEU A 107 30.93 -11.65 -0.14
C LEU A 107 31.59 -10.68 -1.10
N SER A 108 30.77 -9.94 -1.86
CA SER A 108 31.24 -8.77 -2.58
C SER A 108 31.78 -7.70 -1.63
N GLU A 109 32.49 -6.72 -2.17
CA GLU A 109 32.64 -5.41 -1.49
C GLU A 109 31.25 -4.83 -1.15
N PRO A 110 31.15 -3.95 -0.12
CA PRO A 110 29.91 -3.26 0.18
C PRO A 110 29.37 -2.53 -1.05
N ILE A 111 28.07 -2.65 -1.30
CA ILE A 111 27.45 -1.94 -2.41
C ILE A 111 27.41 -0.43 -2.13
N SER A 112 27.59 0.38 -3.17
CA SER A 112 27.25 1.80 -3.11
C SER A 112 25.73 1.97 -3.06
N VAL A 113 25.26 3.16 -2.69
CA VAL A 113 23.84 3.51 -2.76
C VAL A 113 23.30 3.25 -4.18
N PRO A 114 22.41 2.27 -4.37
CA PRO A 114 21.89 1.96 -5.68
C PRO A 114 21.04 3.13 -6.19
N GLY A 115 21.16 3.43 -7.48
CA GLY A 115 20.18 4.28 -8.15
C GLY A 115 18.80 3.64 -8.03
N PHE A 116 17.77 4.45 -7.79
CA PHE A 116 16.40 3.98 -7.77
C PHE A 116 15.54 4.95 -8.57
N ALA A 117 14.95 4.42 -9.63
CA ALA A 117 13.86 5.03 -10.35
C ALA A 117 12.78 3.96 -10.42
N PHE A 118 11.61 4.24 -9.85
CA PHE A 118 10.47 3.36 -10.06
C PHE A 118 10.07 3.47 -11.54
N GLU A 119 10.14 2.34 -12.22
CA GLU A 119 9.65 2.22 -13.59
C GLU A 119 8.27 1.58 -13.55
N LEU A 120 7.30 2.30 -14.12
CA LEU A 120 5.96 1.75 -14.32
C LEU A 120 6.05 0.41 -15.10
N PRO A 121 5.39 -0.66 -14.65
CA PRO A 121 5.41 -1.94 -15.35
C PRO A 121 4.98 -1.82 -16.82
N GLU A 122 5.60 -2.60 -17.71
CA GLU A 122 5.34 -2.54 -19.16
C GLU A 122 3.85 -2.71 -19.52
N HIS A 123 3.14 -3.58 -18.79
CA HIS A 123 1.70 -3.82 -19.02
C HIS A 123 0.79 -2.65 -18.60
N LEU A 124 1.34 -1.62 -17.95
CA LEU A 124 0.66 -0.37 -17.61
C LEU A 124 1.11 0.78 -18.52
N ARG A 125 1.93 0.51 -19.54
CA ARG A 125 2.45 1.50 -20.50
C ARG A 125 1.90 1.24 -21.90
N GLY A 126 1.67 2.33 -22.66
CA GLY A 126 1.33 2.28 -24.09
C GLY A 126 -0.14 1.93 -24.39
N GLU A 127 -0.44 1.70 -25.68
CA GLU A 127 -1.81 1.56 -26.19
C GLU A 127 -2.58 0.33 -25.67
N GLY A 128 -1.88 -0.68 -25.15
CA GLY A 128 -2.49 -1.87 -24.57
C GLY A 128 -2.71 -1.81 -23.06
N ALA A 129 -2.32 -0.70 -22.42
CA ALA A 129 -2.52 -0.51 -20.98
C ALA A 129 -4.02 -0.37 -20.65
N PRO A 130 -4.45 -0.79 -19.44
CA PRO A 130 -5.81 -0.53 -18.97
C PRO A 130 -6.11 0.97 -18.99
N ARG A 131 -7.29 1.36 -19.47
CA ARG A 131 -7.80 2.73 -19.38
C ARG A 131 -8.32 2.96 -17.97
N ILE A 132 -7.64 3.81 -17.21
CA ILE A 132 -7.93 4.06 -15.80
C ILE A 132 -8.70 5.38 -15.66
N ALA A 133 -9.88 5.32 -15.07
CA ALA A 133 -10.61 6.49 -14.59
C ALA A 133 -10.43 6.62 -13.06
N MET A 134 -10.17 7.83 -12.60
CA MET A 134 -10.17 8.21 -11.20
C MET A 134 -11.44 9.01 -10.91
N TYR A 135 -12.27 8.55 -9.97
CA TYR A 135 -13.42 9.33 -9.54
C TYR A 135 -12.94 10.56 -8.77
N LYS A 136 -13.39 11.73 -9.22
CA LYS A 136 -13.05 13.03 -8.66
C LYS A 136 -14.33 13.74 -8.22
N SER A 137 -14.59 13.68 -6.93
CA SER A 137 -15.69 14.41 -6.30
C SER A 137 -15.44 15.92 -6.36
N TRP A 138 -16.50 16.73 -6.46
CA TRP A 138 -16.37 18.17 -6.21
C TRP A 138 -16.01 18.50 -4.75
N GLN A 139 -16.31 17.57 -3.84
CA GLN A 139 -15.86 17.56 -2.45
C GLN A 139 -14.68 16.60 -2.26
N GLU A 140 -13.63 16.80 -3.05
CA GLU A 140 -12.41 15.98 -3.07
C GLU A 140 -11.65 15.99 -1.72
N PRO A 141 -11.20 14.82 -1.23
CA PRO A 141 -10.39 14.73 -0.01
C PRO A 141 -8.91 15.06 -0.29
N MET A 142 -8.18 15.58 0.71
CA MET A 142 -6.77 15.96 0.56
C MET A 142 -5.83 14.86 0.01
N PRO A 143 -5.98 13.57 0.38
CA PRO A 143 -5.15 12.48 -0.16
C PRO A 143 -5.22 12.32 -1.68
N GLU A 144 -6.29 12.78 -2.34
CA GLU A 144 -6.45 12.61 -3.78
C GLU A 144 -5.37 13.35 -4.59
N GLY A 145 -5.01 14.56 -4.16
CA GLY A 145 -3.94 15.32 -4.79
C GLY A 145 -2.59 14.57 -4.75
N TRP A 146 -2.32 13.85 -3.67
CA TRP A 146 -1.10 13.04 -3.53
C TRP A 146 -1.13 11.80 -4.44
N GLN A 147 -2.28 11.12 -4.55
CA GLN A 147 -2.44 9.98 -5.44
C GLN A 147 -2.19 10.36 -6.91
N ARG A 148 -2.80 11.48 -7.35
CA ARG A 148 -2.59 12.04 -8.69
C ARG A 148 -1.13 12.43 -8.93
N TRP A 149 -0.53 13.11 -7.96
CA TRP A 149 0.89 13.45 -8.03
C TRP A 149 1.78 12.22 -8.20
N VAL A 150 1.53 11.13 -7.45
CA VAL A 150 2.27 9.86 -7.60
C VAL A 150 2.08 9.26 -9.00
N PHE A 151 0.85 9.25 -9.52
CA PHE A 151 0.57 8.75 -10.87
C PHE A 151 1.31 9.57 -11.92
N ASP A 152 1.29 10.90 -11.79
CA ASP A 152 2.02 11.83 -12.67
C ASP A 152 3.55 11.62 -12.59
N GLN A 153 4.11 11.44 -11.38
CA GLN A 153 5.54 11.19 -11.20
C GLN A 153 6.01 9.88 -11.86
N HIS A 154 5.11 8.93 -12.04
CA HIS A 154 5.41 7.61 -12.61
C HIS A 154 4.79 7.39 -13.98
N GLU A 155 4.27 8.45 -14.60
CA GLU A 155 3.71 8.45 -15.95
C GLU A 155 2.57 7.41 -16.14
N LEU A 156 1.85 7.09 -15.07
CA LEU A 156 0.65 6.25 -15.17
C LEU A 156 -0.47 7.09 -15.80
N ALA A 157 -0.94 6.68 -16.97
CA ALA A 157 -2.04 7.36 -17.64
C ALA A 157 -3.36 7.12 -16.90
N TYR A 158 -4.08 8.21 -16.61
CA TYR A 158 -5.42 8.16 -16.04
C TYR A 158 -6.22 9.40 -16.46
N ASP A 159 -7.54 9.26 -16.49
CA ASP A 159 -8.48 10.38 -16.62
C ASP A 159 -9.24 10.60 -15.31
N THR A 160 -9.79 11.79 -15.11
CA THR A 160 -10.67 12.07 -13.97
C THR A 160 -12.12 12.14 -14.43
N LEU A 161 -13.01 11.45 -13.72
CA LEU A 161 -14.45 11.51 -13.97
C LEU A 161 -15.16 12.16 -12.78
N HIS A 162 -16.02 13.13 -13.07
CA HIS A 162 -16.94 13.73 -12.12
C HIS A 162 -18.28 12.99 -12.10
N ASP A 163 -19.15 13.39 -11.17
CA ASP A 163 -20.48 12.79 -10.95
C ASP A 163 -21.28 12.64 -12.25
N ALA A 164 -21.34 13.72 -13.03
CA ALA A 164 -22.10 13.80 -14.27
C ALA A 164 -21.54 12.89 -15.38
N ASP A 165 -20.22 12.69 -15.42
CA ASP A 165 -19.58 11.83 -16.43
C ASP A 165 -19.96 10.36 -16.18
N ILE A 166 -19.90 9.94 -14.91
CA ILE A 166 -20.28 8.57 -14.51
C ILE A 166 -21.78 8.34 -14.71
N GLN A 167 -22.63 9.29 -14.29
CA GLN A 167 -24.07 9.24 -14.53
C GLN A 167 -24.41 9.26 -16.02
N GLY A 168 -23.60 9.94 -16.83
CA GLY A 168 -23.71 10.04 -18.28
C GLY A 168 -23.20 8.82 -19.06
N GLY A 169 -22.61 7.83 -18.38
CA GLY A 169 -22.16 6.58 -19.01
C GLY A 169 -20.72 6.56 -19.52
N ALA A 170 -19.90 7.54 -19.15
CA ALA A 170 -18.49 7.61 -19.57
C ALA A 170 -17.67 6.36 -19.16
N LEU A 171 -18.10 5.62 -18.15
CA LEU A 171 -17.45 4.38 -17.70
C LEU A 171 -17.31 3.30 -18.79
N ALA A 172 -18.11 3.35 -19.87
CA ALA A 172 -17.95 2.43 -21.01
C ALA A 172 -16.59 2.57 -21.73
N GLU A 173 -15.89 3.69 -21.53
CA GLU A 173 -14.59 3.99 -22.12
C GLU A 173 -13.41 3.58 -21.24
N TYR A 174 -13.64 2.96 -20.09
CA TYR A 174 -12.60 2.62 -19.13
C TYR A 174 -12.61 1.13 -18.78
N ASP A 175 -11.48 0.65 -18.28
CA ASP A 175 -11.32 -0.74 -17.83
C ASP A 175 -11.22 -0.80 -16.30
N VAL A 176 -10.77 0.30 -15.67
CA VAL A 176 -10.61 0.44 -14.22
C VAL A 176 -11.22 1.76 -13.76
N LEU A 177 -11.99 1.73 -12.66
CA LEU A 177 -12.44 2.90 -11.92
C LEU A 177 -11.80 2.89 -10.52
N LEU A 178 -11.10 3.97 -10.17
CA LEU A 178 -10.43 4.14 -8.89
C LEU A 178 -11.19 5.13 -8.00
N PHE A 179 -11.56 4.69 -6.80
CA PHE A 179 -12.02 5.53 -5.71
C PHE A 179 -10.90 5.73 -4.68
N GLN A 180 -10.75 6.97 -4.25
CA GLN A 180 -9.70 7.39 -3.32
C GLN A 180 -10.22 7.39 -1.89
N ALA A 181 -9.39 7.78 -0.92
CA ALA A 181 -9.73 7.84 0.50
C ALA A 181 -10.84 8.88 0.80
N GLN A 182 -12.07 8.56 0.41
CA GLN A 182 -13.27 9.37 0.56
C GLN A 182 -14.39 8.49 1.13
N GLY A 183 -14.99 8.90 2.24
CA GLY A 183 -16.09 8.15 2.84
C GLY A 183 -17.33 8.03 1.95
N ALA A 184 -18.03 6.90 2.07
CA ALA A 184 -19.17 6.53 1.22
C ALA A 184 -20.26 7.61 1.11
N ARG A 185 -20.59 8.26 2.24
CA ARG A 185 -21.58 9.36 2.25
C ARG A 185 -21.11 10.55 1.41
N SER A 186 -19.83 10.91 1.51
CA SER A 186 -19.24 12.00 0.72
C SER A 186 -19.21 11.64 -0.77
N ILE A 187 -18.91 10.39 -1.12
CA ILE A 187 -18.98 9.90 -2.52
C ILE A 187 -20.41 10.02 -3.08
N LEU A 188 -21.41 9.62 -2.29
CA LEU A 188 -22.81 9.59 -2.74
C LEU A 188 -23.47 10.98 -2.78
N GLU A 189 -23.21 11.80 -1.76
CA GLU A 189 -23.95 13.05 -1.53
C GLU A 189 -23.17 14.30 -1.93
N GLY A 190 -21.83 14.26 -1.84
CA GLY A 190 -20.93 15.41 -1.99
C GLY A 190 -21.43 16.69 -1.33
N PHE A 191 -21.32 17.83 -2.03
CA PHE A 191 -21.76 19.11 -1.49
C PHE A 191 -23.29 19.24 -1.49
N ALA A 192 -23.85 19.55 -0.32
CA ALA A 192 -25.28 19.84 -0.18
C ALA A 192 -25.72 21.03 -1.08
N PRO A 193 -26.95 21.00 -1.62
CA PRO A 193 -27.49 22.07 -2.45
C PRO A 193 -27.35 23.46 -1.80
N GLY A 194 -26.89 24.44 -2.58
CA GLY A 194 -26.73 25.82 -2.15
C GLY A 194 -25.44 26.13 -1.37
N ARG A 195 -24.58 25.13 -1.11
CA ARG A 195 -23.24 25.35 -0.54
C ARG A 195 -22.24 25.86 -1.57
N VAL A 196 -22.38 25.39 -2.80
CA VAL A 196 -21.57 25.70 -3.99
C VAL A 196 -22.51 25.90 -5.18
N PRO A 197 -22.04 26.48 -6.30
CA PRO A 197 -22.80 26.51 -7.55
C PRO A 197 -23.37 25.13 -7.93
N PRO A 198 -24.57 25.06 -8.55
CA PRO A 198 -25.26 23.80 -8.82
C PRO A 198 -24.42 22.76 -9.60
N GLU A 199 -23.54 23.22 -10.49
CA GLU A 199 -22.64 22.38 -11.27
C GLU A 199 -21.58 21.64 -10.43
N TYR A 200 -21.32 22.09 -9.20
CA TYR A 200 -20.36 21.49 -8.26
C TYR A 200 -21.05 20.84 -7.05
N SER A 201 -22.39 20.79 -7.04
CA SER A 201 -23.19 20.27 -5.94
C SER A 201 -23.62 18.83 -6.20
N GLY A 202 -23.75 18.04 -5.15
CA GLY A 202 -24.09 16.62 -5.24
C GLY A 202 -22.86 15.73 -5.23
N GLY A 203 -23.11 14.45 -5.45
CA GLY A 203 -22.12 13.39 -5.67
C GLY A 203 -22.71 12.38 -6.66
N LEU A 204 -22.21 11.14 -6.65
CA LEU A 204 -22.69 10.09 -7.55
C LEU A 204 -24.21 9.86 -7.48
N GLY A 205 -24.79 9.97 -6.29
CA GLY A 205 -26.17 9.58 -6.03
C GLY A 205 -26.47 8.12 -6.40
N SER A 206 -27.75 7.76 -6.37
CA SER A 206 -28.18 6.39 -6.72
C SER A 206 -27.96 6.03 -8.19
N GLY A 207 -28.06 7.03 -9.09
CA GLY A 207 -27.80 6.85 -10.52
C GLY A 207 -26.34 6.51 -10.81
N GLY A 208 -25.41 7.28 -10.26
CA GLY A 208 -23.97 7.01 -10.39
C GLY A 208 -23.56 5.70 -9.72
N ALA A 209 -24.08 5.41 -8.52
CA ALA A 209 -23.86 4.13 -7.85
C ALA A 209 -24.34 2.94 -8.70
N SER A 210 -25.50 3.06 -9.33
CA SER A 210 -26.03 2.03 -10.25
C SER A 210 -25.15 1.87 -11.49
N ALA A 211 -24.59 2.97 -12.03
CA ALA A 211 -23.66 2.93 -13.15
C ALA A 211 -22.35 2.21 -12.78
N VAL A 212 -21.80 2.48 -11.59
CA VAL A 212 -20.61 1.76 -11.07
C VAL A 212 -20.90 0.26 -10.91
N ALA A 213 -22.06 -0.10 -10.35
CA ALA A 213 -22.45 -1.50 -10.22
C ALA A 213 -22.62 -2.19 -11.58
N ALA A 214 -23.19 -1.49 -12.57
CA ALA A 214 -23.33 -1.99 -13.93
C ALA A 214 -21.96 -2.16 -14.62
N PHE A 215 -21.04 -1.23 -14.41
CA PHE A 215 -19.66 -1.29 -14.93
C PHE A 215 -18.93 -2.54 -14.44
N VAL A 216 -18.97 -2.84 -13.14
CA VAL A 216 -18.35 -4.05 -12.58
C VAL A 216 -19.01 -5.32 -13.12
N ARG A 217 -20.35 -5.37 -13.17
CA ARG A 217 -21.07 -6.51 -13.76
C ARG A 217 -20.76 -6.70 -15.25
N GLY A 218 -20.38 -5.63 -15.94
CA GLY A 218 -19.92 -5.64 -17.34
C GLY A 218 -18.47 -6.08 -17.52
N GLY A 219 -17.75 -6.40 -16.45
CA GLY A 219 -16.34 -6.82 -16.49
C GLY A 219 -15.33 -5.72 -16.17
N GLY A 220 -15.79 -4.50 -15.89
CA GLY A 220 -14.96 -3.43 -15.36
C GLY A 220 -14.44 -3.73 -13.96
N ARG A 221 -13.34 -3.10 -13.56
CA ARG A 221 -12.73 -3.30 -12.25
C ARG A 221 -12.82 -2.04 -11.41
N VAL A 222 -13.20 -2.17 -10.14
CA VAL A 222 -13.14 -1.06 -9.18
C VAL A 222 -11.98 -1.29 -8.22
N VAL A 223 -11.17 -0.25 -8.03
CA VAL A 223 -10.17 -0.16 -6.98
C VAL A 223 -10.66 0.87 -5.97
N ALA A 224 -10.80 0.50 -4.70
CA ALA A 224 -11.19 1.41 -3.63
C ALA A 224 -10.12 1.46 -2.55
N VAL A 225 -9.79 2.67 -2.12
CA VAL A 225 -8.73 2.95 -1.17
C VAL A 225 -9.32 3.51 0.12
N GLU A 226 -8.87 2.99 1.26
CA GLU A 226 -9.28 3.42 2.60
C GLU A 226 -10.82 3.52 2.75
N GLU A 227 -11.37 4.65 3.18
CA GLU A 227 -12.81 4.81 3.46
C GLU A 227 -13.72 4.55 2.25
N ALA A 228 -13.20 4.59 1.01
CA ALA A 228 -14.00 4.22 -0.15
C ALA A 228 -14.31 2.71 -0.22
N THR A 229 -13.60 1.86 0.53
CA THR A 229 -13.93 0.43 0.60
C THR A 229 -15.32 0.21 1.20
N ASP A 230 -15.78 1.09 2.09
CA ASP A 230 -17.14 1.03 2.64
C ASP A 230 -18.19 1.26 1.56
N PHE A 231 -17.96 2.21 0.64
CA PHE A 231 -18.87 2.46 -0.48
C PHE A 231 -18.99 1.22 -1.38
N VAL A 232 -17.87 0.58 -1.72
CA VAL A 232 -17.87 -0.62 -2.56
C VAL A 232 -18.49 -1.81 -1.83
N ARG A 233 -18.18 -2.00 -0.54
CA ARG A 233 -18.82 -3.02 0.29
C ARG A 233 -20.34 -2.88 0.24
N ASP A 234 -20.84 -1.68 0.55
CA ASP A 234 -22.28 -1.42 0.65
C ASP A 234 -22.96 -1.53 -0.73
N LEU A 235 -22.28 -1.09 -1.80
CA LEU A 235 -22.80 -1.15 -3.17
C LEU A 235 -23.02 -2.58 -3.66
N PHE A 236 -22.12 -3.51 -3.29
CA PHE A 236 -22.15 -4.89 -3.75
C PHE A 236 -22.65 -5.88 -2.68
N ASP A 237 -23.05 -5.40 -1.51
CA ASP A 237 -23.48 -6.23 -0.37
C ASP A 237 -22.43 -7.31 -0.04
N LEU A 238 -21.16 -6.91 -0.01
CA LEU A 238 -20.06 -7.83 0.27
C LEU A 238 -20.13 -8.28 1.73
N GLU A 239 -19.96 -9.57 2.00
CA GLU A 239 -19.94 -10.18 3.34
C GLU A 239 -18.65 -9.84 4.14
N VAL A 240 -18.09 -8.66 3.94
CA VAL A 240 -16.94 -8.11 4.67
C VAL A 240 -17.48 -7.12 5.69
N ARG A 241 -17.06 -7.23 6.95
CA ARG A 241 -17.49 -6.31 8.03
C ARG A 241 -16.30 -5.70 8.73
N ASP A 242 -16.44 -4.44 9.11
CA ASP A 242 -15.52 -3.82 10.06
C ASP A 242 -15.79 -4.41 11.46
N ALA A 243 -14.88 -5.27 11.92
CA ALA A 243 -14.95 -5.89 13.24
C ALA A 243 -14.77 -4.89 14.39
N THR A 244 -14.32 -3.66 14.09
CA THR A 244 -14.03 -2.60 15.04
C THR A 244 -15.03 -1.45 14.98
N ALA A 245 -16.04 -1.49 14.10
CA ALA A 245 -17.00 -0.40 13.88
C ALA A 245 -17.76 0.04 15.15
N SER A 246 -17.99 -0.88 16.09
CA SER A 246 -18.65 -0.58 17.36
C SER A 246 -17.69 -0.11 18.47
N LEU A 247 -16.38 -0.17 18.22
CA LEU A 247 -15.37 0.19 19.21
C LEU A 247 -15.05 1.69 19.09
N PRO A 248 -15.15 2.46 20.18
CA PRO A 248 -14.63 3.82 20.17
C PRO A 248 -13.10 3.79 20.02
N THR A 249 -12.53 4.88 19.52
CA THR A 249 -11.08 5.05 19.38
C THR A 249 -10.32 5.11 20.71
N THR A 250 -11.04 5.07 21.84
CA THR A 250 -10.48 4.89 23.19
C THR A 250 -10.31 3.43 23.57
N ASP A 251 -10.90 2.50 22.80
CA ASP A 251 -10.86 1.07 23.08
C ASP A 251 -10.00 0.36 22.03
N PHE A 252 -9.99 0.86 20.78
CA PHE A 252 -9.18 0.34 19.69
C PHE A 252 -8.62 1.49 18.82
N TYR A 253 -7.31 1.55 18.64
CA TYR A 253 -6.63 2.55 17.82
C TYR A 253 -5.27 2.03 17.35
N ILE A 254 -5.08 1.89 16.03
CA ILE A 254 -3.88 1.29 15.41
C ILE A 254 -3.38 2.10 14.19
N PRO A 255 -2.94 3.35 14.37
CA PRO A 255 -2.44 4.14 13.26
C PRO A 255 -1.07 3.63 12.79
N GLY A 256 -0.84 3.68 11.47
CA GLY A 256 0.45 3.37 10.85
C GLY A 256 0.99 1.98 11.20
N SER A 257 0.11 0.99 11.33
CA SER A 257 0.45 -0.42 11.50
C SER A 257 0.59 -1.11 10.14
N ILE A 258 1.55 -2.02 10.03
CA ILE A 258 1.69 -2.89 8.86
C ILE A 258 1.16 -4.27 9.23
N LEU A 259 0.16 -4.74 8.48
CA LEU A 259 -0.46 -6.05 8.68
C LEU A 259 -0.10 -6.95 7.50
N ARG A 260 0.31 -8.19 7.79
CA ARG A 260 0.46 -9.26 6.81
C ARG A 260 -0.72 -10.20 6.94
N LEU A 261 -1.38 -10.48 5.82
CA LEU A 261 -2.44 -11.46 5.71
C LEU A 261 -1.93 -12.67 4.94
N GLU A 262 -2.06 -13.86 5.51
CA GLU A 262 -1.83 -15.11 4.81
C GLU A 262 -3.21 -15.69 4.47
N LEU A 263 -3.54 -15.65 3.18
CA LEU A 263 -4.79 -16.21 2.66
C LEU A 263 -4.53 -17.65 2.23
N GLU A 264 -5.29 -18.58 2.79
CA GLU A 264 -5.40 -19.93 2.24
C GLU A 264 -6.30 -19.83 1.00
N ALA A 265 -5.69 -19.89 -0.19
CA ALA A 265 -6.39 -19.77 -1.47
C ALA A 265 -7.37 -20.94 -1.73
N GLU A 266 -7.30 -22.00 -0.93
CA GLU A 266 -8.24 -23.10 -0.92
C GLU A 266 -9.15 -22.97 0.30
N SER A 267 -10.30 -22.31 0.11
CA SER A 267 -11.47 -22.49 0.97
C SER A 267 -12.51 -23.24 0.13
N GLU A 268 -13.04 -24.35 0.68
CA GLU A 268 -13.96 -25.30 0.04
C GLU A 268 -15.18 -24.66 -0.63
#